data_AF-A0A538BAX6-F1
#
_entry.id   AF-A0A538BAX6-F1
#
_cell.length_a   1.000
_cell.length_b   1.000
_cell.length_c   1.000
_cell.angle_alpha   90.00
_cell.angle_beta   90.00
_cell.angle_gamma   90.00
#
_symmetry.space_group_name_H-M   'P 1'
#
loop_
_entity.id
_entity.type
_entity.pdbx_description
1 polymer ?
#
loop_
_entity_poly.entity_id
_entity_poly.type
_entity_poly.pdbx_seq_one_letter_code
_entity_poly.pdbx_strand_id
1 'polypeptide(L)'
;MTAAAAVSEGSYPVTLELEAPLQIARWRPLVHWLLGIPYYIVLYVLQIALGVVTFVAWFVILFTGNIPEGMFAFMASVHRFQWRYSSYILWMREPYPPFELTGPAIDPGTDPPTRFSVE
;
A
#
# COMPACT_ATOMS: atom_id res chain seq x y z
N MET A 1 32.13 1.94 -9.64
CA MET A 1 32.25 2.18 -8.19
C MET A 1 31.76 3.60 -7.96
N THR A 2 30.44 3.76 -7.88
CA THR A 2 29.78 5.07 -7.86
C THR A 2 29.12 5.18 -6.49
N ALA A 3 29.55 6.15 -5.71
CA ALA A 3 29.16 6.34 -4.33
C ALA A 3 27.63 6.44 -4.21
N ALA A 4 27.05 5.55 -3.40
CA ALA A 4 25.69 5.69 -2.92
C ALA A 4 25.63 7.01 -2.13
N ALA A 5 24.79 7.93 -2.57
CA ALA A 5 24.51 9.15 -1.82
C ALA A 5 23.88 8.73 -0.49
N ALA A 6 24.65 8.82 0.59
CA ALA A 6 24.15 8.68 1.94
C ALA A 6 23.15 9.82 2.18
N VAL A 7 21.86 9.47 2.17
CA VAL A 7 20.79 10.35 2.62
C VAL A 7 21.05 10.63 4.09
N SER A 8 21.17 11.91 4.45
CA SER A 8 21.41 12.35 5.82
C SER A 8 20.29 11.87 6.75
N GLU A 9 20.65 11.28 7.90
CA GLU A 9 19.78 11.01 9.05
C GLU A 9 19.18 12.33 9.57
N GLY A 10 18.16 12.86 8.88
CA GLY A 10 17.30 13.88 9.46
C GLY A 10 16.35 13.18 10.42
N SER A 11 16.31 13.62 11.68
CA SER A 11 15.32 13.21 12.69
C SER A 11 13.89 13.48 12.20
N TYR A 12 13.37 12.58 11.38
CA TYR A 12 11.99 12.56 10.95
C TYR A 12 11.31 11.43 11.71
N PRO A 13 10.16 11.68 12.36
CA PRO A 13 9.50 10.69 13.21
C PRO A 13 8.98 9.46 12.45
N VAL A 14 9.04 9.48 11.12
CA VAL A 14 8.65 8.38 10.26
C VAL A 14 9.66 8.27 9.12
N THR A 15 10.39 7.17 9.09
CA THR A 15 11.33 6.83 8.02
C THR A 15 10.71 5.73 7.16
N LEU A 16 10.74 5.93 5.84
CA LEU A 16 10.17 5.00 4.86
C LEU A 16 11.33 4.36 4.10
N GLU A 17 11.69 3.14 4.47
CA GLU A 17 12.76 2.37 3.81
C GLU A 17 12.17 1.64 2.59
N LEU A 18 12.70 1.96 1.40
CA LEU A 18 12.32 1.35 0.12
C LEU A 18 13.50 0.54 -0.42
N GLU A 19 13.48 -0.78 -0.22
CA GLU A 19 14.41 -1.69 -0.89
C GLU A 19 13.95 -1.93 -2.34
N ALA A 20 14.22 -0.94 -3.19
CA ALA A 20 13.98 -1.01 -4.63
C ALA A 20 15.29 -1.36 -5.37
N PRO A 21 15.39 -2.52 -6.05
CA PRO A 21 16.56 -2.83 -6.87
C PRO A 21 16.66 -1.87 -8.06
N LEU A 22 17.82 -1.21 -8.22
CA LEU A 22 18.06 -0.17 -9.23
C LEU A 22 18.15 -0.68 -10.69
N GLN A 23 18.01 -1.99 -10.94
CA GLN A 23 18.20 -2.61 -12.26
C GLN A 23 16.99 -3.46 -12.69
N ILE A 24 16.16 -2.90 -13.56
CA ILE A 24 14.97 -3.57 -14.10
C ILE A 24 15.28 -4.11 -15.50
N ALA A 25 15.09 -5.41 -15.74
CA ALA A 25 15.30 -5.99 -17.06
C ALA A 25 14.27 -5.44 -18.08
N ARG A 26 14.76 -5.00 -19.25
CA ARG A 26 14.03 -4.22 -20.29
C ARG A 26 12.73 -4.86 -20.83
N TRP A 27 12.53 -6.16 -20.67
CA TRP A 27 11.34 -6.89 -21.13
C TRP A 27 10.24 -7.00 -20.06
N ARG A 28 10.58 -6.82 -18.78
CA ARG A 28 9.66 -6.98 -17.63
C ARG A 28 8.47 -6.01 -17.64
N PRO A 29 8.56 -4.77 -18.15
CA PRO A 29 7.40 -3.88 -18.25
C PRO A 29 6.18 -4.47 -18.96
N LEU A 30 6.40 -5.26 -20.02
CA LEU A 30 5.31 -5.87 -20.79
C LEU A 30 4.57 -6.95 -19.98
N VAL A 31 5.29 -7.73 -19.19
CA VAL A 31 4.73 -8.82 -18.39
C VAL A 31 4.14 -8.32 -17.07
N HIS A 32 4.73 -7.28 -16.47
CA HIS A 32 4.21 -6.66 -15.25
C HIS A 32 2.82 -6.04 -15.45
N TRP A 33 2.58 -5.35 -16.56
CA TRP A 33 1.26 -4.80 -16.85
C TRP A 33 0.20 -5.89 -16.95
N LEU A 34 0.51 -7.02 -17.61
CA LEU A 34 -0.40 -8.16 -17.71
C LEU A 34 -0.71 -8.78 -16.34
N LEU A 35 0.30 -8.97 -15.49
CA LEU A 35 0.16 -9.48 -14.12
C LEU A 35 -0.54 -8.49 -13.17
N GLY A 36 -0.48 -7.19 -13.47
CA GLY A 36 -1.19 -6.15 -12.74
C GLY A 36 -2.70 -6.19 -12.95
N ILE A 37 -3.19 -6.66 -14.11
CA ILE A 37 -4.62 -6.73 -14.43
C ILE A 37 -5.44 -7.52 -13.40
N PRO A 38 -5.11 -8.80 -13.05
CA PRO A 38 -5.88 -9.53 -12.06
C PRO A 38 -5.87 -8.85 -10.68
N TYR A 39 -4.76 -8.21 -10.32
CA TYR A 39 -4.65 -7.44 -9.07
C TYR A 39 -5.54 -6.20 -9.08
N TYR A 40 -5.58 -5.48 -10.21
CA TYR A 40 -6.42 -4.31 -10.39
C TYR A 40 -7.91 -4.63 -10.30
N ILE A 41 -8.35 -5.79 -10.79
CA ILE A 41 -9.76 -6.22 -10.68
C ILE A 41 -10.17 -6.34 -9.20
N VAL A 42 -9.34 -6.97 -8.38
CA VAL A 42 -9.61 -7.10 -6.94
C VAL A 42 -9.61 -5.72 -6.26
N LEU A 43 -8.63 -4.87 -6.59
CA LEU A 43 -8.56 -3.50 -6.07
C LEU A 43 -9.81 -2.69 -6.45
N TYR A 44 -10.30 -2.83 -7.69
CA TYR A 44 -11.48 -2.12 -8.16
C TYR A 44 -12.74 -2.48 -7.36
N VAL A 45 -12.94 -3.77 -7.08
CA VAL A 45 -14.05 -4.23 -6.23
C VAL A 45 -13.92 -3.68 -4.81
N LEU A 46 -12.70 -3.67 -4.25
CA LEU A 46 -12.43 -3.11 -2.93
C LEU A 46 -12.69 -1.60 -2.87
N GLN A 47 -12.40 -0.86 -3.94
CA GLN A 47 -12.69 0.58 -4.03
C GLN A 47 -14.19 0.87 -4.02
N ILE A 48 -15.00 0.02 -4.66
CA ILE A 48 -16.47 0.13 -4.59
C ILE A 48 -16.93 -0.08 -3.15
N ALA A 49 -16.45 -1.13 -2.48
CA ALA A 49 -16.77 -1.40 -1.08
C ALA A 49 -16.31 -0.26 -0.17
N LEU A 50 -15.12 0.31 -0.41
CA LEU A 50 -14.61 1.48 0.29
C LEU A 50 -15.52 2.69 0.13
N GLY A 51 -16.02 2.96 -1.08
CA GLY A 51 -16.99 4.03 -1.34
C GLY A 51 -18.28 3.85 -0.56
N VAL A 52 -18.82 2.62 -0.52
CA VAL A 52 -20.02 2.30 0.28
C VAL A 52 -19.76 2.50 1.76
N VAL A 53 -18.66 1.96 2.30
CA VAL A 53 -18.30 2.10 3.72
C VAL A 53 -18.05 3.56 4.08
N THR A 54 -17.45 4.36 3.19
CA THR A 54 -17.22 5.80 3.39
C THR A 54 -18.53 6.56 3.45
N PHE A 55 -19.47 6.24 2.55
CA PHE A 55 -20.80 6.84 2.56
C PHE A 55 -21.57 6.50 3.85
N VAL A 56 -21.51 5.24 4.30
CA VAL A 56 -22.11 4.85 5.59
C VAL A 56 -21.39 5.53 6.76
N ALA A 57 -20.06 5.62 6.73
CA ALA A 57 -19.26 6.26 7.78
C ALA A 57 -19.63 7.73 7.93
N TRP A 58 -19.87 8.44 6.82
CA TRP A 58 -20.35 9.81 6.85
C TRP A 58 -21.64 9.96 7.68
N PHE A 59 -22.63 9.09 7.49
CA PHE A 59 -23.83 9.08 8.33
C PHE A 59 -23.51 8.72 9.79
N VAL A 60 -22.69 7.70 10.02
CA VAL A 60 -22.36 7.25 11.38
C VAL A 60 -21.67 8.35 12.18
N ILE A 61 -20.76 9.11 11.56
CA ILE A 61 -20.07 10.25 12.18
C ILE A 61 -21.07 11.35 12.55
N LEU A 62 -22.07 11.63 11.71
CA LEU A 62 -23.09 12.63 12.02
C LEU A 62 -23.89 12.29 13.29
N PHE A 63 -24.13 11.00 13.54
CA PHE A 63 -24.86 10.56 14.74
C PHE A 63 -23.98 10.28 15.96
N THR A 64 -22.78 9.73 15.74
CA THR A 64 -21.91 9.18 16.79
C THR A 64 -20.75 10.13 17.14
N GLY A 65 -20.41 11.07 16.26
CA GLY A 65 -19.27 11.97 16.39
C GLY A 65 -17.90 11.30 16.20
N ASN A 66 -17.85 9.97 16.02
CA ASN A 66 -16.63 9.19 15.88
C ASN A 66 -16.76 8.13 14.79
N ILE A 67 -15.63 7.78 14.15
CA ILE A 67 -15.55 6.68 13.18
C ILE A 67 -15.41 5.35 13.93
N PRO A 68 -16.28 4.35 13.69
CA PRO A 68 -16.12 3.03 14.29
C PRO A 68 -14.80 2.38 13.86
N GLU A 69 -14.08 1.75 14.81
CA GLU A 69 -12.76 1.16 14.56
C GLU A 69 -12.76 0.13 13.42
N GLY A 70 -13.83 -0.67 13.29
CA GLY A 70 -13.95 -1.66 12.21
C GLY A 70 -14.03 -1.03 10.81
N MET A 71 -14.70 0.13 10.69
CA MET A 71 -14.78 0.86 9.42
C MET A 71 -13.42 1.46 9.07
N PHE A 72 -12.73 2.05 10.05
CA PHE A 72 -11.39 2.59 9.86
C PHE A 72 -10.38 1.50 9.48
N ALA A 73 -10.40 0.36 10.16
CA ALA A 73 -9.54 -0.78 9.86
C ALA A 73 -9.74 -1.30 8.42
N PHE A 74 -10.99 -1.35 7.95
CA PHE A 74 -11.31 -1.69 6.56
C PHE A 74 -10.78 -0.64 5.57
N MET A 75 -11.00 0.65 5.85
CA MET A 75 -10.49 1.73 4.98
C MET A 75 -8.96 1.70 4.86
N ALA A 76 -8.27 1.47 5.98
CA ALA A 76 -6.82 1.35 6.03
C ALA A 76 -6.31 0.11 5.27
N SER A 77 -6.98 -1.04 5.38
CA SER A 77 -6.57 -2.26 4.68
C SER A 77 -6.70 -2.13 3.15
N VAL A 78 -7.77 -1.48 2.67
CA VAL A 78 -7.94 -1.18 1.24
C VAL A 78 -6.87 -0.22 0.74
N HIS A 79 -6.53 0.82 1.50
CA HIS A 79 -5.45 1.74 1.13
C HIS A 79 -4.08 1.04 1.08
N ARG A 80 -3.78 0.14 2.01
CA ARG A 80 -2.55 -0.69 1.94
C ARG A 80 -2.53 -1.56 0.69
N PHE A 81 -3.66 -2.19 0.36
CA PHE A 81 -3.80 -2.98 -0.85
C PHE A 81 -3.55 -2.15 -2.12
N GLN A 82 -4.03 -0.89 -2.14
CA GLN A 82 -3.75 0.08 -3.21
C GLN A 82 -2.26 0.43 -3.32
N TRP A 83 -1.57 0.68 -2.21
CA TRP A 83 -0.13 0.98 -2.23
C TRP A 83 0.72 -0.19 -2.74
N ARG A 84 0.33 -1.44 -2.44
CA ARG A 84 0.94 -2.64 -3.01
C ARG A 84 0.78 -2.72 -4.53
N TYR A 85 -0.39 -2.33 -5.06
CA TYR A 85 -0.61 -2.23 -6.51
C TYR A 85 0.25 -1.12 -7.14
N SER A 86 0.22 0.08 -6.55
CA SER A 86 0.94 1.25 -7.07
C SER A 86 2.45 0.99 -7.13
N SER A 87 3.03 0.40 -6.08
CA SER A 87 4.45 0.04 -6.07
C SER A 87 4.81 -1.00 -7.13
N TYR A 88 3.91 -1.95 -7.42
CA TYR A 88 4.10 -2.96 -8.47
C TYR A 88 4.03 -2.36 -9.88
N ILE A 89 3.01 -1.54 -10.15
CA ILE A 89 2.79 -0.98 -11.50
C ILE A 89 3.79 0.14 -11.83
N LEU A 90 4.31 0.85 -10.82
CA LEU A 90 5.35 1.87 -10.96
C LEU A 90 6.78 1.30 -10.92
N TRP A 91 6.93 -0.04 -10.95
CA TRP A 91 8.23 -0.74 -10.90
C TRP A 91 9.08 -0.41 -9.66
N MET A 92 8.45 0.00 -8.56
CA MET A 92 9.12 0.26 -7.29
C MET A 92 9.39 -1.03 -6.51
N ARG A 93 8.74 -2.15 -6.88
CA ARG A 93 9.00 -3.50 -6.35
C ARG A 93 9.12 -4.52 -7.48
N GLU A 94 10.00 -5.50 -7.31
CA GLU A 94 10.11 -6.66 -8.20
C GLU A 94 9.21 -7.87 -7.83
N PRO A 95 9.05 -8.24 -6.54
CA PRO A 95 8.21 -9.38 -6.20
C PRO A 95 6.72 -9.03 -6.35
N TYR A 96 5.96 -9.97 -6.93
CA TYR A 96 4.51 -9.85 -7.09
C TYR A 96 3.82 -9.71 -5.71
N PRO A 97 2.97 -8.71 -5.50
CA PRO A 97 2.34 -8.46 -4.20
C PRO A 97 1.36 -9.58 -3.82
N PRO A 98 1.32 -10.00 -2.53
CA PRO A 98 0.36 -10.99 -2.07
C PRO A 98 -1.07 -10.44 -2.06
N PHE A 99 -2.05 -11.28 -2.38
CA PHE A 99 -3.49 -10.97 -2.36
C PHE A 99 -4.09 -10.99 -0.94
N GLU A 100 -3.44 -10.32 -0.01
CA GLU A 100 -3.84 -10.35 1.40
C GLU A 100 -4.50 -9.03 1.81
N LEU A 101 -5.75 -9.11 2.26
CA LEU A 101 -6.40 -8.02 2.98
C LEU A 101 -5.98 -8.10 4.43
N THR A 102 -4.95 -7.36 4.78
CA THR A 102 -4.42 -7.38 6.14
C THR A 102 -5.41 -6.72 7.11
N GLY A 103 -5.90 -7.52 8.08
CA GLY A 103 -7.06 -7.22 8.93
C GLY A 103 -6.91 -6.22 10.09
N PRO A 104 -5.72 -5.88 10.63
CA PRO A 104 -5.62 -4.85 11.68
C PRO A 104 -5.36 -3.44 11.13
N ALA A 105 -5.84 -2.41 11.84
CA ALA A 105 -5.48 -1.01 11.58
C ALA A 105 -3.97 -0.75 11.75
N ILE A 106 -3.27 -1.59 12.51
CA ILE A 106 -1.81 -1.58 12.67
C ILE A 106 -1.18 -2.36 11.52
N ASP A 107 -0.14 -1.82 10.91
CA ASP A 107 0.59 -2.48 9.83
C ASP A 107 1.44 -3.62 10.41
N PRO A 108 1.21 -4.89 10.03
CA PRO A 108 1.98 -6.00 10.54
C PRO A 108 3.38 -6.10 9.93
N GLY A 109 3.75 -5.23 8.97
CA GLY A 109 5.10 -5.22 8.40
C GLY A 109 5.40 -6.47 7.56
N THR A 110 4.36 -7.11 7.02
CA THR A 110 4.47 -8.34 6.22
C THR A 110 4.95 -8.10 4.78
N ASP A 111 5.04 -6.85 4.33
CA ASP A 111 5.72 -6.47 3.08
C ASP A 111 7.09 -5.84 3.39
N PRO A 112 8.19 -6.61 3.29
CA PRO A 112 9.54 -6.08 3.49
C PRO A 112 9.94 -4.89 2.59
N PRO A 113 9.46 -4.74 1.32
CA PRO A 113 9.88 -3.61 0.49
C PRO A 113 9.21 -2.26 0.83
N THR A 114 8.27 -2.23 1.78
CA THR A 114 7.58 -1.00 2.22
C THR A 114 7.43 -0.99 3.74
N ARG A 115 8.53 -1.18 4.47
CA ARG A 115 8.52 -1.20 5.92
C ARG A 115 8.53 0.23 6.45
N PHE A 116 7.61 0.53 7.36
CA PHE A 116 7.61 1.77 8.13
C PHE A 116 8.32 1.53 9.46
N SER A 117 9.45 2.18 9.68
CA SER A 117 10.11 2.25 10.98
C SER A 117 9.70 3.57 11.66
N VAL A 118 9.13 3.44 12.85
CA VAL A 118 8.83 4.56 13.75
C VAL A 118 9.73 4.32 14.95
N GLU A 119 10.62 5.27 15.22
CA GLU A 119 11.45 5.29 16.43
C GLU A 119 10.69 5.90 17.61
#